data_AF-A0A958ZK82-F1
#
_entry.id   AF-A0A958ZK82-F1
#
_cell.length_a   1.000
_cell.length_b   1.000
_cell.length_c   1.000
_cell.angle_alpha   90.00
_cell.angle_beta   90.00
_cell.angle_gamma   90.00
#
_symmetry.space_group_name_H-M   'P 1'
#
loop_
_entity.id
_entity.type
_entity.pdbx_description
1 polymer ?
#
loop_
_entity_poly.entity_id
_entity_poly.type
_entity_poly.pdbx_seq_one_letter_code
_entity_poly.pdbx_strand_id
1 'polypeptide(L)'
;MEFLPQKTRQTVLEIDLQAILHNFEYFKSIVAPETKFLLVIKAFAYGAGIRNIARLFEHEKVAYLAVACIDEGIELKDSGITQRIIILNAEEEGYRKMIEYGLEPVIYNLRSLELFMQALEQTGGHRK
;
A
#
# COMPACT_ATOMS: atom_id res chain seq x y z
N MET A 1 13.61 -4.32 41.19
CA MET A 1 13.29 -2.98 40.67
C MET A 1 13.76 -2.95 39.24
N GLU A 2 12.85 -3.18 38.31
CA GLU A 2 13.15 -3.44 36.90
C GLU A 2 13.14 -2.11 36.14
N PHE A 3 14.31 -1.66 35.70
CA PHE A 3 14.45 -0.44 34.92
C PHE A 3 14.05 -0.73 33.48
N LEU A 4 12.87 -0.27 33.07
CA LEU A 4 12.52 -0.13 31.66
C LEU A 4 13.24 1.11 31.11
N PRO A 5 14.04 1.00 30.03
CA PRO A 5 14.67 2.16 29.44
C PRO A 5 13.59 3.10 28.88
N GLN A 6 13.47 4.27 29.51
CA GLN A 6 12.62 5.37 29.11
C GLN A 6 13.03 5.84 27.71
N LYS A 7 12.05 5.94 26.80
CA LYS A 7 12.22 6.29 25.39
C LYS A 7 12.92 7.66 25.25
N THR A 8 14.20 7.68 24.86
CA THR A 8 15.06 8.88 24.77
C THR A 8 14.87 9.68 23.47
N ARG A 9 13.63 9.99 23.07
CA ARG A 9 13.37 10.87 21.91
C ARG A 9 12.36 11.97 22.28
N GLN A 10 12.81 13.22 22.22
CA GLN A 10 12.02 14.42 22.56
C GLN A 10 11.16 14.94 21.39
N THR A 11 11.43 14.53 20.15
CA THR A 11 10.66 14.96 18.97
C THR A 11 9.54 13.98 18.66
N VAL A 12 8.31 14.51 18.57
CA VAL A 12 7.12 13.77 18.15
C VAL A 12 6.60 14.33 16.83
N LEU A 13 6.01 13.44 16.02
CA LEU A 13 5.24 13.81 14.83
C LEU A 13 3.78 13.49 15.13
N GLU A 14 2.95 14.51 15.21
CA GLU A 14 1.51 14.36 15.38
C GLU A 14 0.83 14.32 14.01
N ILE A 15 -0.04 13.33 13.82
CA ILE A 15 -0.78 13.13 12.58
C ILE A 15 -2.27 13.34 12.87
N ASP A 16 -2.86 14.33 12.23
CA ASP A 16 -4.29 14.60 12.31
C ASP A 16 -5.05 13.79 11.24
N LEU A 17 -5.67 12.68 11.68
CA LEU A 17 -6.47 11.83 10.80
C LEU A 17 -7.75 12.53 10.30
N GLN A 18 -8.29 13.50 11.04
CA GLN A 18 -9.47 14.25 10.63
C GLN A 18 -9.13 15.20 9.47
N ALA A 19 -7.95 15.84 9.52
CA ALA A 19 -7.47 16.65 8.41
C ALA A 19 -7.30 15.81 7.11
N ILE A 20 -6.85 14.56 7.24
CA ILE A 20 -6.70 13.64 6.10
C ILE A 20 -8.07 13.25 5.52
N LEU A 21 -9.05 12.91 6.36
CA LEU A 21 -10.42 12.65 5.93
C LEU A 21 -11.04 13.87 5.24
N HIS A 22 -10.85 15.06 5.81
CA HIS A 22 -11.33 16.31 5.24
C HIS A 22 -10.78 16.52 3.82
N ASN A 23 -9.47 16.33 3.63
CA ASN A 23 -8.84 16.44 2.32
C ASN A 23 -9.41 15.42 1.32
N PHE A 24 -9.61 14.18 1.76
CA PHE A 24 -10.20 13.14 0.92
C PHE A 24 -11.62 13.50 0.48
N GLU A 25 -12.48 13.94 1.40
CA GLU A 25 -13.85 14.35 1.08
C GLU A 25 -13.88 15.59 0.16
N TYR A 26 -12.95 16.53 0.32
CA TYR A 26 -12.80 17.64 -0.61
C TYR A 26 -12.50 17.15 -2.04
N PHE A 27 -11.51 16.28 -2.23
CA PHE A 27 -11.19 15.75 -3.57
C PHE A 27 -12.33 14.92 -4.15
N LYS A 28 -13.04 14.15 -3.31
CA LYS A 28 -14.25 13.41 -3.69
C LYS A 28 -15.39 14.32 -4.15
N SER A 29 -15.53 15.51 -3.57
CA SER A 29 -16.59 16.47 -3.92
C SER A 29 -16.42 17.13 -5.30
N ILE A 30 -15.19 17.16 -5.83
CA ILE A 30 -14.86 17.84 -7.09
C ILE A 30 -14.69 16.89 -8.29
N VAL A 31 -14.81 15.58 -8.07
CA VAL A 31 -14.77 14.56 -9.13
C VAL A 31 -16.16 13.96 -9.36
N ALA A 32 -16.35 13.24 -10.46
CA ALA A 32 -17.61 12.56 -10.72
C ALA A 32 -17.86 11.46 -9.66
N PRO A 33 -19.11 11.22 -9.21
CA PRO A 33 -19.41 10.27 -8.13
C PRO A 33 -18.91 8.83 -8.36
N GLU A 34 -18.76 8.41 -9.60
CA GLU A 34 -18.26 7.11 -10.03
C GLU A 34 -16.72 7.01 -10.06
N THR A 35 -16.02 8.13 -9.88
CA THR A 35 -14.56 8.19 -9.92
C THR A 35 -13.99 7.39 -8.76
N LYS A 36 -13.14 6.42 -9.09
CA LYS A 36 -12.44 5.59 -8.11
C LYS A 36 -11.21 6.32 -7.60
N PHE A 37 -10.95 6.18 -6.30
CA PHE A 37 -9.73 6.68 -5.67
C PHE A 37 -8.69 5.58 -5.55
N LEU A 38 -7.44 5.94 -5.87
CA LEU A 38 -6.25 5.20 -5.55
C LEU A 38 -5.43 6.04 -4.57
N LEU A 39 -5.23 5.53 -3.36
CA LEU A 39 -4.43 6.23 -2.35
C LEU A 39 -2.97 5.81 -2.44
N VAL A 40 -2.11 6.77 -2.77
CA VAL A 40 -0.66 6.57 -2.79
C VAL A 40 -0.12 6.81 -1.37
N ILE A 41 0.28 5.75 -0.70
CA ILE A 41 0.76 5.76 0.70
C ILE A 41 2.20 5.24 0.82
N LYS A 42 3.02 5.53 -0.20
CA LYS A 42 4.44 5.21 -0.22
C LYS A 42 5.25 5.93 0.88
N ALA A 43 6.48 5.46 1.12
CA ALA A 43 7.38 6.00 2.15
C ALA A 43 6.73 6.00 3.54
N PHE A 44 6.10 4.88 3.90
CA PHE A 44 5.32 4.71 5.13
C PHE A 44 4.23 5.79 5.33
N ALA A 45 3.47 6.05 4.26
CA ALA A 45 2.55 7.18 4.15
C ALA A 45 3.23 8.54 4.44
N TYR A 46 4.36 8.80 3.76
CA TYR A 46 5.14 10.03 3.94
C TYR A 46 5.57 10.30 5.39
N GLY A 47 5.86 9.22 6.13
CA GLY A 47 6.21 9.28 7.56
C GLY A 47 5.02 9.35 8.52
N ALA A 48 3.79 9.38 8.03
CA ALA A 48 2.57 9.43 8.85
C ALA A 48 2.16 8.06 9.44
N GLY A 49 2.77 6.97 8.97
CA GLY A 49 2.48 5.61 9.42
C GLY A 49 1.46 4.92 8.54
N ILE A 50 1.93 3.93 7.77
CA ILE A 50 1.18 3.30 6.69
C ILE A 50 -0.09 2.55 7.16
N ARG A 51 -0.03 1.89 8.32
CA ARG A 51 -1.14 1.11 8.88
C ARG A 51 -2.34 1.97 9.28
N ASN A 52 -2.08 3.12 9.92
CA ASN A 52 -3.15 3.98 10.42
C ASN A 52 -3.91 4.62 9.26
N ILE A 53 -3.20 5.06 8.22
CA ILE A 53 -3.79 5.61 7.00
C ILE A 53 -4.57 4.52 6.26
N ALA A 54 -4.00 3.33 6.07
CA ALA A 54 -4.69 2.25 5.36
C ALA A 54 -6.00 1.85 6.07
N ARG A 55 -5.99 1.72 7.40
CA ARG A 55 -7.18 1.42 8.21
C ARG A 55 -8.23 2.52 8.19
N LEU A 56 -7.81 3.78 8.20
CA LEU A 56 -8.72 4.93 8.09
C LEU A 56 -9.62 4.81 6.84
N PHE A 57 -9.06 4.27 5.76
CA PHE A 57 -9.74 4.13 4.48
C PHE A 57 -10.25 2.71 4.18
N GLU A 58 -10.22 1.78 5.15
CA GLU A 58 -10.84 0.46 4.97
C GLU A 58 -12.36 0.54 4.83
N HIS A 59 -12.98 1.48 5.56
CA HIS A 59 -14.42 1.72 5.53
C HIS A 59 -14.85 2.68 4.43
N GLU A 60 -13.93 3.52 3.95
CA GLU A 60 -14.14 4.37 2.80
C GLU A 60 -14.00 3.57 1.50
N LYS A 61 -14.79 3.89 0.48
CA LYS A 61 -14.79 3.16 -0.81
C LYS A 61 -13.57 3.48 -1.68
N VAL A 62 -12.38 3.49 -1.11
CA VAL A 62 -11.13 3.58 -1.86
C VAL A 62 -10.91 2.28 -2.61
N ALA A 63 -10.71 2.38 -3.92
CA ALA A 63 -10.63 1.21 -4.77
C ALA A 63 -9.27 0.50 -4.66
N TYR A 64 -8.20 1.27 -4.47
CA TYR A 64 -6.82 0.79 -4.50
C TYR A 64 -5.91 1.55 -3.54
N LEU A 65 -4.88 0.85 -3.06
CA LEU A 65 -3.71 1.46 -2.42
C LEU A 65 -2.51 1.34 -3.37
N ALA A 66 -1.54 2.25 -3.24
CA ALA A 66 -0.26 2.14 -3.91
C ALA A 66 0.90 2.49 -2.97
N VAL A 67 1.97 1.68 -3.03
CA VAL A 67 3.16 1.80 -2.17
C VAL A 67 4.42 1.80 -3.03
N ALA A 68 5.57 2.24 -2.47
CA ALA A 68 6.81 2.32 -3.24
C ALA A 68 7.38 0.93 -3.52
N CYS A 69 7.45 0.07 -2.50
CA CYS A 69 8.14 -1.21 -2.60
C CYS A 69 7.30 -2.38 -2.07
N ILE A 70 7.79 -3.59 -2.32
CA ILE A 70 7.11 -4.83 -1.93
C ILE A 70 6.96 -4.97 -0.41
N ASP A 71 7.93 -4.52 0.37
CA ASP A 71 7.91 -4.68 1.83
C ASP A 71 6.79 -3.85 2.49
N GLU A 72 6.53 -2.65 1.97
CA GLU A 72 5.37 -1.85 2.39
C GLU A 72 4.04 -2.56 2.05
N GLY A 73 3.98 -3.20 0.89
CA GLY A 73 2.80 -3.96 0.46
C GLY A 73 2.53 -5.18 1.34
N ILE A 74 3.60 -5.92 1.67
CA ILE A 74 3.54 -7.07 2.59
C ILE A 74 3.11 -6.61 3.98
N GLU A 75 3.69 -5.53 4.51
CA GLU A 75 3.32 -5.00 5.83
C GLU A 75 1.83 -4.68 5.90
N LEU A 76 1.25 -4.13 4.83
CA LEU A 76 -0.19 -3.88 4.75
C LEU A 76 -1.01 -5.17 4.72
N LYS A 77 -0.60 -6.16 3.90
CA LYS A 77 -1.28 -7.47 3.84
C LYS A 77 -1.25 -8.20 5.18
N ASP A 78 -0.10 -8.24 5.84
CA ASP A 78 0.06 -8.84 7.17
C ASP A 78 -0.74 -8.10 8.25
N SER A 79 -1.05 -6.82 8.03
CA SER A 79 -1.89 -6.01 8.92
C SER A 79 -3.39 -6.23 8.73
N GLY A 80 -3.79 -7.09 7.79
CA GLY A 80 -5.18 -7.44 7.50
C GLY A 80 -5.84 -6.61 6.39
N ILE A 81 -5.09 -5.71 5.73
CA ILE A 81 -5.62 -4.86 4.66
C ILE A 81 -6.02 -5.72 3.46
N THR A 82 -7.30 -5.65 3.07
CA THR A 82 -7.87 -6.50 2.01
C THR A 82 -7.92 -5.82 0.64
N GLN A 83 -7.76 -4.50 0.59
CA GLN A 83 -7.74 -3.74 -0.66
C GLN A 83 -6.62 -4.23 -1.60
N ARG A 84 -6.82 -4.01 -2.90
CA ARG A 84 -5.78 -4.24 -3.91
C ARG A 84 -4.66 -3.22 -3.73
N ILE A 85 -3.41 -3.68 -3.80
CA ILE A 85 -2.23 -2.88 -3.52
C ILE A 85 -1.32 -2.91 -4.74
N ILE A 86 -1.02 -1.74 -5.28
CA ILE A 86 -0.09 -1.56 -6.40
C ILE A 86 1.32 -1.30 -5.87
N ILE A 87 2.30 -2.00 -6.42
CA ILE A 87 3.73 -1.78 -6.15
C ILE A 87 4.30 -0.89 -7.25
N LEU A 88 4.63 0.36 -6.90
CA LEU A 88 5.07 1.37 -7.86
C LEU A 88 6.47 1.09 -8.43
N ASN A 89 7.40 0.62 -7.60
CA ASN A 89 8.73 0.20 -8.02
C ASN A 89 8.84 -1.33 -7.90
N ALA A 90 8.36 -2.03 -8.92
CA ALA A 90 8.37 -3.48 -8.96
C ALA A 90 9.63 -4.01 -9.64
N GLU A 91 10.46 -4.71 -8.86
CA GLU A 91 11.70 -5.35 -9.33
C GLU A 91 11.48 -6.84 -9.63
N GLU A 92 12.23 -7.37 -10.60
CA GLU A 92 12.07 -8.72 -11.16
C GLU A 92 12.18 -9.80 -10.05
N GLU A 93 13.10 -9.60 -9.11
CA GLU A 93 13.34 -10.48 -7.97
C GLU A 93 12.14 -10.59 -7.02
N GLY A 94 11.28 -9.56 -7.01
CA GLY A 94 10.12 -9.48 -6.14
C GLY A 94 8.85 -10.13 -6.68
N TYR A 95 8.78 -10.46 -7.98
CA TYR A 95 7.53 -10.88 -8.63
C TYR A 95 6.85 -12.10 -7.98
N ARG A 96 7.63 -13.13 -7.63
CA ARG A 96 7.08 -14.34 -6.96
C ARG A 96 6.38 -13.96 -5.65
N LYS A 97 7.04 -13.13 -4.84
CA LYS A 97 6.51 -12.68 -3.56
C LYS A 97 5.31 -11.75 -3.74
N MET A 98 5.28 -10.92 -4.79
CA MET A 98 4.10 -10.11 -5.12
C MET A 98 2.89 -11.00 -5.43
N ILE A 99 3.08 -12.07 -6.21
CA ILE A 99 2.02 -13.02 -6.54
C ILE A 99 1.50 -13.73 -5.27
N GLU A 100 2.41 -14.22 -4.43
CA GLU A 100 2.08 -14.89 -3.17
C GLU A 100 1.22 -14.02 -2.23
N TYR A 101 1.52 -12.72 -2.16
CA TYR A 101 0.81 -11.76 -1.31
C TYR A 101 -0.38 -11.06 -2.01
N GLY A 102 -0.66 -11.37 -3.28
CA GLY A 102 -1.71 -10.71 -4.06
C GLY A 102 -1.47 -9.20 -4.24
N LEU A 103 -0.22 -8.84 -4.51
CA LEU A 103 0.24 -7.48 -4.83
C LEU A 103 0.34 -7.30 -6.35
N GLU A 104 -0.07 -6.15 -6.85
CA GLU A 104 -0.10 -5.85 -8.29
C GLU A 104 1.14 -5.03 -8.69
N PRO A 105 2.07 -5.53 -9.51
CA PRO A 105 3.23 -4.76 -9.95
C PRO A 105 2.87 -3.73 -11.03
N VAL A 106 3.51 -2.57 -10.99
CA VAL A 106 3.56 -1.68 -12.16
C VAL A 106 4.52 -2.28 -13.20
N ILE A 107 4.01 -2.54 -14.39
CA ILE A 107 4.77 -3.04 -15.55
C ILE A 107 5.02 -1.89 -16.51
N TYR A 108 6.28 -1.60 -16.81
CA TYR A 108 6.69 -0.41 -17.58
C TYR A 108 7.42 -0.73 -18.89
N ASN A 109 7.68 -2.01 -19.17
CA ASN A 109 8.22 -2.46 -20.46
C ASN A 109 7.86 -3.94 -20.75
N LEU A 110 8.05 -4.39 -22.00
CA LEU A 110 7.71 -5.75 -22.41
C LEU A 110 8.54 -6.83 -21.70
N ARG A 111 9.83 -6.57 -21.42
CA ARG A 111 10.67 -7.52 -20.67
C ARG A 111 10.10 -7.76 -19.26
N SER A 112 9.72 -6.70 -18.54
CA SER A 112 9.10 -6.82 -17.22
C SER A 112 7.77 -7.60 -17.27
N LEU A 113 7.00 -7.42 -18.34
CA LEU A 113 5.76 -8.19 -18.56
C LEU A 113 6.06 -9.68 -18.75
N GLU A 114 7.00 -10.03 -19.64
CA GLU A 114 7.40 -11.41 -19.92
C GLU A 114 7.90 -12.11 -18.65
N LEU A 115 8.74 -11.45 -17.87
CA LEU A 115 9.26 -12.00 -16.62
C LEU A 115 8.18 -12.18 -15.56
N PHE A 116 7.23 -11.25 -15.46
CA PHE A 116 6.09 -11.39 -14.57
C PHE A 116 5.17 -12.55 -14.99
N MET A 117 4.93 -12.72 -16.30
CA MET A 117 4.17 -13.87 -16.84
C MET A 117 4.86 -15.20 -16.53
N GLN A 118 6.18 -15.29 -16.71
CA GLN A 118 6.94 -16.49 -16.34
C GLN A 118 6.83 -16.80 -14.84
N ALA A 119 6.87 -15.76 -13.98
CA ALA A 119 6.69 -15.94 -12.54
C ALA A 119 5.27 -16.45 -12.19
N LEU A 120 4.23 -15.98 -12.90
CA LEU A 120 2.85 -16.46 -12.75
C LEU A 120 2.69 -17.93 -13.14
N GLU A 121 3.30 -18.37 -14.25
CA GLU A 121 3.28 -19.77 -14.68
C GLU A 121 3.95 -20.68 -13.65
N GLN A 122 5.11 -20.27 -13.13
CA GLN A 122 5.88 -21.04 -12.14
C GLN A 122 5.17 -21.17 -10.78
N THR A 123 4.39 -20.16 -10.39
CA THR A 123 3.65 -20.14 -9.12
C THR A 123 2.27 -20.81 -9.22
N GLY A 124 1.88 -21.30 -10.40
CA GLY A 124 0.56 -21.87 -10.64
C GLY A 124 -0.56 -20.82 -10.57
N GLY A 125 -0.24 -19.56 -10.89
CA GLY A 125 -1.08 -18.37 -10.79
C GLY A 125 -2.29 -18.32 -11.74
N HIS A 126 -2.79 -19.46 -12.21
CA HIS A 126 -4.14 -19.60 -12.78
C HIS A 126 -5.12 -19.93 -11.65
N ARG A 127 -5.33 -19.02 -10.70
CA ARG A 127 -6.45 -19.13 -9.75
C ARG A 127 -7.55 -18.16 -10.14
N LYS A 128 -8.60 -18.76 -10.75
CA LYS A 128 -10.01 -18.37 -10.93
C LYS A 128 -10.40 -16.90 -10.79
#